data_AF-A0AAN8F6M8-F1
#
_entry.id   AF-A0AAN8F6M8-F1
#
_cell.length_a   1.000
_cell.length_b   1.000
_cell.length_c   1.000
_cell.angle_alpha   90.00
_cell.angle_beta   90.00
_cell.angle_gamma   90.00
#
_symmetry.space_group_name_H-M   'P 1'
#
loop_
_entity.id
_entity.type
_entity.pdbx_description
1 polymer ?
#
loop_
_entity_poly.entity_id
_entity_poly.type
_entity_poly.pdbx_seq_one_letter_code
_entity_poly.pdbx_strand_id
1 'polypeptide(L)'
;MSVLRRQVIVGTLRGRVLFYSISGGELMAEVFAHARAITCISVAPESAYVLTGSEDGRFIVYKLHTRKPQAFQVEYRFSDELPNCAIMGAQFTNGRGSSIAVTCFDRNAIYGYRIVKKTESI
;
A
#
# COMPACT_ATOMS: atom_id res chain seq x y z
N MET A 1 -3.67 -10.95 0.29
CA MET A 1 -4.78 -10.43 -0.57
C MET A 1 -5.62 -9.50 0.29
N SER A 2 -5.96 -8.32 -0.22
CA SER A 2 -6.85 -7.39 0.47
C SER A 2 -7.91 -6.90 -0.51
N VAL A 3 -9.07 -6.49 0.01
CA VAL A 3 -10.21 -6.01 -0.80
C VAL A 3 -10.54 -4.58 -0.40
N LEU A 4 -10.64 -3.71 -1.40
CA LEU A 4 -11.07 -2.34 -1.24
C LEU A 4 -12.24 -2.10 -2.18
N ARG A 5 -13.44 -1.84 -1.65
CA ARG A 5 -14.68 -1.61 -2.43
C ARG A 5 -14.99 -2.76 -3.40
N ARG A 6 -14.69 -2.58 -4.69
CA ARG A 6 -14.91 -3.56 -5.78
C ARG A 6 -13.59 -4.02 -6.40
N GLN A 7 -12.48 -3.83 -5.70
CA GLN A 7 -11.14 -4.18 -6.16
C GLN A 7 -10.51 -5.25 -5.26
N VAL A 8 -9.94 -6.28 -5.88
CA VAL A 8 -9.03 -7.24 -5.23
C VAL A 8 -7.60 -6.77 -5.48
N ILE A 9 -6.79 -6.76 -4.42
CA ILE A 9 -5.39 -6.36 -4.48
C ILE A 9 -4.53 -7.57 -4.13
N VAL A 10 -3.63 -7.92 -5.04
CA VAL A 10 -2.74 -9.08 -4.94
C VAL A 10 -1.30 -8.62 -5.00
N GLY A 11 -0.47 -9.11 -4.08
CA GLY A 11 0.97 -8.90 -4.07
C GLY A 11 1.65 -10.16 -4.54
N THR A 12 2.76 -10.03 -5.26
CA THR A 12 3.51 -11.16 -5.82
C THR A 12 4.89 -11.30 -5.17
N LEU A 13 5.49 -12.48 -5.32
CA LEU A 13 6.87 -12.76 -4.91
C LEU A 13 7.92 -11.98 -5.72
N ARG A 14 7.52 -11.35 -6.84
CA ARG A 14 8.40 -10.52 -7.68
C ARG A 14 8.16 -9.02 -7.51
N GLY A 15 7.56 -8.61 -6.39
CA GLY A 15 7.39 -7.19 -6.06
C GLY A 15 6.32 -6.44 -6.86
N ARG A 16 5.47 -7.17 -7.59
CA ARG A 16 4.37 -6.59 -8.36
C ARG A 16 3.06 -6.59 -7.58
N VAL A 17 2.32 -5.49 -7.65
CA VAL A 17 0.96 -5.35 -7.13
C VAL A 17 -0.03 -5.40 -8.30
N LEU A 18 -1.00 -6.29 -8.22
CA LEU A 18 -2.05 -6.48 -9.22
C LEU A 18 -3.39 -6.04 -8.64
N PHE A 19 -4.14 -5.27 -9.42
CA PHE A 19 -5.46 -4.76 -9.06
C PHE A 19 -6.50 -5.40 -9.99
N TYR A 20 -7.42 -6.17 -9.43
CA TYR A 20 -8.49 -6.83 -10.18
C TYR A 20 -9.85 -6.27 -9.82
N SER A 21 -10.75 -6.24 -10.79
CA SER A 21 -12.17 -5.94 -10.57
C SER A 21 -12.89 -7.17 -10.02
N ILE A 22 -13.66 -6.98 -8.95
CA ILE A 22 -14.54 -8.04 -8.42
C ILE A 22 -15.71 -8.32 -9.38
N SER A 23 -16.11 -7.33 -10.18
CA SER A 23 -17.35 -7.43 -10.96
C SER A 23 -17.17 -8.26 -12.23
N GLY A 24 -16.02 -8.18 -12.90
CA GLY A 24 -15.74 -8.95 -14.11
C GLY A 24 -14.46 -9.79 -14.06
N GLY A 25 -13.68 -9.72 -12.96
CA GLY A 25 -12.43 -10.47 -12.83
C GLY A 25 -11.27 -9.91 -13.66
N GLU A 26 -11.45 -8.77 -14.33
CA GLU A 26 -10.45 -8.16 -15.18
C GLU A 26 -9.30 -7.53 -14.39
N LEU A 27 -8.08 -7.64 -14.92
CA LEU A 27 -6.91 -6.92 -14.42
C LEU A 27 -7.05 -5.44 -14.78
N MET A 28 -7.21 -4.59 -13.76
CA MET A 28 -7.40 -3.15 -13.90
C MET A 28 -6.07 -2.39 -13.96
N ALA A 29 -5.06 -2.83 -13.20
CA ALA A 29 -3.70 -2.28 -13.22
C ALA A 29 -2.67 -3.27 -12.66
N GLU A 30 -1.42 -3.08 -13.08
CA GLU A 30 -0.23 -3.74 -12.56
C GLU A 30 0.81 -2.67 -12.20
N VAL A 31 1.39 -2.76 -11.00
CA VAL A 31 2.41 -1.83 -10.50
C VAL A 31 3.64 -2.60 -10.09
N PHE A 32 4.80 -2.22 -10.62
CA PHE A 32 6.12 -2.71 -10.22
C PHE A 32 6.57 -1.94 -8.97
N ALA A 33 6.01 -2.31 -7.82
CA ALA A 33 6.12 -1.55 -6.58
C ALA A 33 7.47 -1.77 -5.86
N HIS A 34 7.96 -3.01 -5.86
CA HIS A 34 9.03 -3.44 -4.97
C HIS A 34 10.09 -4.26 -5.71
N ALA A 35 11.32 -4.26 -5.17
CA ALA A 35 12.43 -5.05 -5.72
C ALA A 35 12.42 -6.51 -5.26
N ARG A 36 11.63 -6.83 -4.22
CA ARG A 36 11.51 -8.15 -3.61
C ARG A 36 10.04 -8.50 -3.35
N ALA A 37 9.80 -9.66 -2.74
CA ALA A 37 8.47 -10.17 -2.45
C ALA A 37 7.64 -9.20 -1.61
N ILE A 38 6.38 -9.01 -2.00
CA ILE A 38 5.41 -8.28 -1.19
C ILE A 38 4.99 -9.19 -0.03
N THR A 39 5.18 -8.70 1.19
CA THR A 39 4.88 -9.45 2.43
C THR A 39 3.51 -9.09 2.98
N CYS A 40 3.03 -7.88 2.73
CA CYS A 40 1.77 -7.39 3.29
C CYS A 40 1.08 -6.36 2.40
N ILE A 41 -0.25 -6.35 2.46
CA ILE A 41 -1.11 -5.37 1.80
C ILE A 41 -2.21 -4.97 2.77
N SER A 42 -2.40 -3.67 2.99
CA SER A 42 -3.44 -3.10 3.83
C SER A 42 -4.20 -2.02 3.07
N VAL A 43 -5.46 -1.79 3.42
CA VAL A 43 -6.32 -0.79 2.75
C VAL A 43 -6.93 0.17 3.77
N ALA A 44 -7.11 1.43 3.37
CA ALA A 44 -7.83 2.44 4.14
C ALA A 44 -9.06 2.89 3.33
N PRO A 45 -10.27 2.42 3.67
CA PRO A 45 -11.43 2.53 2.78
C PRO A 45 -11.97 3.94 2.58
N GLU A 46 -11.84 4.82 3.58
CA GLU A 46 -12.35 6.19 3.52
C GLU A 46 -11.56 7.04 2.52
N SER A 47 -10.23 6.87 2.52
CA SER A 47 -9.32 7.63 1.64
C SER A 47 -9.01 6.92 0.32
N ALA A 48 -9.50 5.69 0.14
CA ALA A 48 -9.12 4.78 -0.93
C ALA A 48 -7.60 4.57 -1.02
N TYR A 49 -6.95 4.43 0.15
CA TYR A 49 -5.52 4.17 0.23
C TYR A 49 -5.21 2.68 0.24
N VAL A 50 -4.07 2.35 -0.34
CA VAL A 50 -3.48 1.01 -0.36
C VAL A 50 -2.06 1.13 0.13
N LEU A 51 -1.68 0.29 1.09
CA LEU A 51 -0.35 0.17 1.64
C LEU A 51 0.21 -1.18 1.24
N THR A 52 1.42 -1.20 0.70
CA THR A 52 2.18 -2.42 0.41
C THR A 52 3.49 -2.40 1.18
N GLY A 53 3.91 -3.53 1.73
CA GLY A 53 5.22 -3.71 2.38
C GLY A 53 5.96 -4.91 1.79
N SER A 54 7.29 -4.87 1.86
CA SER A 54 8.15 -5.80 1.12
C SER A 54 9.41 -6.22 1.88
N GLU A 55 9.97 -7.36 1.49
CA GLU A 55 11.29 -7.82 1.95
C GLU A 55 12.44 -6.91 1.51
N ASP A 56 12.21 -5.96 0.61
CA ASP A 56 13.19 -4.92 0.26
C ASP A 56 13.33 -3.83 1.32
N GLY A 57 12.56 -3.93 2.41
CA GLY A 57 12.61 -3.01 3.54
C GLY A 57 11.83 -1.72 3.32
N ARG A 58 11.04 -1.63 2.24
CA ARG A 58 10.21 -0.46 1.93
C ARG A 58 8.74 -0.76 2.09
N PHE A 59 7.99 0.25 2.50
CA PHE A 59 6.55 0.28 2.32
C PHE A 59 6.15 1.45 1.43
N ILE A 60 5.05 1.28 0.69
CA ILE A 60 4.55 2.28 -0.25
C ILE A 60 3.06 2.45 -0.04
N VAL A 61 2.62 3.70 -0.03
CA VAL A 61 1.22 4.12 0.01
C VAL A 61 0.80 4.61 -1.37
N TYR A 62 -0.31 4.08 -1.85
CA TYR A 62 -0.98 4.48 -3.08
C TYR A 62 -2.38 5.00 -2.78
N LYS A 63 -2.90 5.84 -3.67
CA LYS A 63 -4.32 6.22 -3.73
C LYS A 63 -4.96 5.66 -4.98
N LEU A 64 -6.11 5.03 -4.82
CA LEU A 64 -6.90 4.54 -5.95
C LEU A 64 -7.91 5.59 -6.41
N HIS A 65 -7.96 5.82 -7.71
CA HIS A 65 -8.99 6.62 -8.34
C HIS A 65 -9.89 5.74 -9.21
N THR A 66 -11.19 5.75 -8.89
CA THR A 66 -12.21 4.90 -9.53
C THR A 66 -13.39 5.71 -10.06
N ARG A 67 -13.15 6.94 -10.56
CA ARG A 67 -14.23 7.82 -11.05
C ARG A 67 -14.49 7.57 -12.52
N LYS A 68 -15.68 7.06 -12.88
CA LYS A 68 -16.15 7.15 -14.27
C LYS A 68 -16.33 8.63 -14.65
N PRO A 69 -15.93 9.08 -15.85
CA PRO A 69 -15.44 8.32 -17.01
C PRO A 69 -13.92 8.07 -17.05
N GLN A 70 -13.17 8.49 -16.03
CA GLN A 70 -11.71 8.31 -16.00
C GLN A 70 -11.33 6.84 -15.81
N ALA A 71 -10.22 6.46 -16.43
CA ALA A 71 -9.64 5.13 -16.27
C ALA A 71 -9.24 4.89 -14.81
N PHE A 72 -9.18 3.61 -14.43
CA PHE A 72 -8.65 3.22 -13.12
C PHE A 72 -7.19 3.68 -13.00
N GLN A 73 -6.88 4.40 -11.93
CA GLN A 73 -5.53 4.91 -11.69
C GLN A 73 -5.05 4.57 -10.29
N VAL A 74 -3.79 4.18 -10.22
CA VAL A 74 -3.04 3.94 -8.98
C VAL A 74 -2.02 5.06 -8.86
N GLU A 75 -2.26 6.00 -7.96
CA GLU A 75 -1.41 7.16 -7.74
C GLU A 75 -0.46 6.87 -6.58
N TYR A 76 0.85 7.01 -6.80
CA TYR A 76 1.84 6.99 -5.73
C TYR A 76 1.62 8.18 -4.78
N ARG A 77 1.62 7.93 -3.46
CA ARG A 77 1.43 8.97 -2.44
C ARG A 77 2.66 9.17 -1.57
N PHE A 78 3.25 8.08 -1.08
CA PHE A 78 4.33 8.14 -0.12
C PHE A 78 5.05 6.80 -0.05
N SER A 79 6.32 6.81 0.31
CA SER A 79 7.05 5.62 0.74
C SER A 79 8.01 6.00 1.85
N ASP A 80 8.35 5.02 2.66
CA ASP A 80 9.49 5.11 3.56
C ASP A 80 10.15 3.74 3.65
N GLU A 81 11.34 3.72 4.24
CA GLU A 81 12.14 2.51 4.38
C GLU A 81 12.64 2.30 5.80
N LEU A 82 12.74 1.02 6.17
CA LEU A 82 13.40 0.57 7.38
C LEU A 82 14.70 -0.12 6.94
N PRO A 83 15.84 0.58 6.97
CA PRO A 83 17.07 0.08 6.36
C PRO A 83 17.55 -1.20 7.03
N ASN A 84 18.14 -2.07 6.21
CA ASN A 84 18.71 -3.37 6.60
C ASN A 84 17.70 -4.32 7.27
N CYS A 85 16.42 -4.25 6.89
CA CYS A 85 15.38 -5.00 7.57
C CYS A 85 14.22 -5.35 6.64
N ALA A 86 13.84 -6.62 6.56
CA ALA A 86 12.68 -7.03 5.76
C ALA A 86 11.39 -6.67 6.50
N ILE A 87 10.49 -5.91 5.85
CA ILE A 87 9.17 -5.62 6.42
C ILE A 87 8.35 -6.92 6.40
N MET A 88 7.88 -7.33 7.58
CA MET A 88 7.07 -8.54 7.75
C MET A 88 5.58 -8.23 7.86
N GLY A 89 5.23 -7.00 8.25
CA GLY A 89 3.86 -6.54 8.31
C GLY A 89 3.78 -5.02 8.26
N ALA A 90 2.76 -4.50 7.58
CA ALA A 90 2.45 -3.09 7.52
C ALA A 90 0.94 -2.93 7.43
N GLN A 91 0.36 -2.11 8.31
CA GLN A 91 -1.09 -1.92 8.37
C GLN A 91 -1.45 -0.47 8.63
N PHE A 92 -2.50 0.01 7.96
CA PHE A 92 -3.18 1.21 8.42
C PHE A 92 -3.83 0.93 9.77
N THR A 93 -3.67 1.85 10.72
CA THR A 93 -4.28 1.74 12.05
C THR A 93 -5.62 2.46 12.15
N ASN A 94 -6.09 3.07 11.05
CA ASN A 94 -7.41 3.68 10.95
C ASN A 94 -7.95 3.67 9.50
N GLY A 95 -9.28 3.86 9.36
CA GLY A 95 -9.97 3.84 8.06
C GLY A 95 -9.60 5.00 7.12
N ARG A 96 -9.11 6.13 7.67
CA ARG A 96 -8.63 7.30 6.92
C ARG A 96 -7.22 7.12 6.35
N GLY A 97 -6.47 6.14 6.85
CA GLY A 97 -5.08 5.90 6.49
C GLY A 97 -4.12 6.99 6.95
N SER A 98 -4.44 7.75 8.01
CA SER A 98 -3.55 8.79 8.54
C SER A 98 -2.45 8.28 9.47
N SER A 99 -2.52 7.00 9.87
CA SER A 99 -1.50 6.34 10.67
C SER A 99 -1.27 4.91 10.22
N ILE A 100 -0.01 4.49 10.29
CA ILE A 100 0.48 3.19 9.85
C ILE A 100 1.31 2.56 10.99
N ALA A 101 1.20 1.25 11.16
CA ALA A 101 2.11 0.45 11.98
C ALA A 101 2.89 -0.51 11.08
N VAL A 102 4.20 -0.61 11.28
CA VAL A 102 5.11 -1.46 10.50
C VAL A 102 5.93 -2.34 11.44
N THR A 103 6.07 -3.61 11.10
CA THR A 103 6.93 -4.59 11.77
C THR A 103 7.97 -5.12 10.81
N CYS A 104 9.14 -5.43 11.34
CA CYS A 104 10.25 -5.95 10.54
C CYS A 104 10.91 -7.16 11.19
N PHE A 105 11.58 -7.95 10.36
CA PHE A 105 12.33 -9.12 10.77
C PHE A 105 13.45 -8.74 11.75
N ASP A 106 13.57 -9.50 12.83
CA ASP A 106 14.64 -9.35 13.83
C ASP A 106 14.68 -7.99 14.56
N ARG A 107 13.54 -7.28 14.60
CA ARG A 107 13.38 -6.07 15.42
C ARG A 107 12.27 -6.26 16.45
N ASN A 108 12.58 -5.96 17.71
CA ASN A 108 11.63 -6.04 18.83
C ASN A 108 10.83 -4.74 19.01
N ALA A 109 10.39 -4.13 17.90
CA ALA A 109 9.65 -2.87 17.93
C ALA A 109 8.62 -2.81 16.81
N ILE A 110 7.51 -2.12 17.08
CA ILE A 110 6.52 -1.71 16.08
C ILE A 110 6.81 -0.25 15.74
N TYR A 111 7.03 0.04 14.46
CA TYR A 111 7.30 1.37 13.96
C TYR A 111 5.99 2.06 13.58
N GLY A 112 5.69 3.17 14.24
CA GLY A 112 4.49 3.98 13.98
C GLY A 112 4.80 5.14 13.06
N TYR A 113 4.00 5.29 12.00
CA TYR A 113 4.07 6.43 11.08
C TYR A 113 2.76 7.21 11.13
N ARG A 114 2.86 8.53 11.01
CA ARG A 114 1.71 9.43 10.90
C ARG A 114 1.82 10.22 9.60
N ILE A 115 0.85 10.05 8.71
CA ILE A 115 0.76 10.82 7.48
C ILE A 115 0.19 12.20 7.82
N VAL A 116 1.00 13.23 7.64
CA VAL A 116 0.61 14.62 7.81
C VAL A 116 0.57 15.32 6.45
N LYS A 117 -0.36 16.27 6.26
CA LYS A 117 -0.30 17.14 5.09
C LYS A 117 0.97 17.98 5.19
N LYS A 118 1.71 18.09 4.09
CA LYS A 118 2.80 19.06 3.98
C LYS A 118 2.15 20.45 4.05
N THR A 119 2.37 21.18 5.13
CA THR A 119 2.01 22.59 5.20
C THR A 119 3.03 23.34 4.34
N GLU A 120 2.57 24.01 3.29
CA GLU A 120 3.43 24.92 2.54
C GLU A 120 3.78 26.09 3.46
N SER A 121 5.07 26.28 3.72
CA SER A 121 5.59 27.50 4.35
C SER A 121 5.39 28.63 3.34
N ILE A 122 4.66 29.68 3.74
CA ILE A 122 4.51 30.94 2.99
C ILE A 122 5.86 31.66 2.94
#